data_AF-A0A4Q6GB87-F1
#
_entry.id   AF-A0A4Q6GB87-F1
#
_cell.length_a   1.000
_cell.length_b   1.000
_cell.length_c   1.000
_cell.angle_alpha   90.00
_cell.angle_beta   90.00
_cell.angle_gamma   90.00
#
_symmetry.space_group_name_H-M   'P 1'
#
loop_
_entity.id
_entity.type
_entity.pdbx_description
1 polymer ?
#
loop_
_entity_poly.entity_id
_entity_poly.type
_entity_poly.pdbx_seq_one_letter_code
_entity_poly.pdbx_strand_id
1 'polypeptide(L)'
;MDNATDLLETIEQETGPSPEWAVIWLHGLGADGHDFVPLVPELVRPGWPAIRFVFPHAPVRAVTINNGVRMRAWYDIVGMDFPTRADGEGVDQSVLQAGALIDREHARGIAADRILLA
;
A
#
# COMPACT_ATOMS: atom_id res chain seq x y z
N MET A 1 8.22 -20.26 -1.01
CA MET A 1 6.96 -20.30 -0.25
C MET A 1 6.67 -18.86 0.07
N ASP A 2 5.79 -18.22 -0.70
CA ASP A 2 5.46 -16.80 -0.50
C ASP A 2 4.69 -16.67 0.80
N ASN A 3 5.30 -15.98 1.75
CA ASN A 3 4.75 -15.80 3.08
C ASN A 3 3.67 -14.72 2.99
N ALA A 4 2.44 -15.12 2.71
CA ALA A 4 1.28 -14.24 2.56
C ALA A 4 0.99 -13.36 3.80
N THR A 5 1.68 -13.62 4.91
CA THR A 5 1.57 -12.94 6.20
C THR A 5 2.78 -12.06 6.57
N ASP A 6 3.83 -12.00 5.74
CA ASP A 6 4.94 -11.09 6.04
C ASP A 6 4.54 -9.64 5.81
N LEU A 7 4.86 -8.80 6.80
CA LEU A 7 4.64 -7.37 6.74
C LEU A 7 5.44 -6.80 5.56
N LEU A 8 4.76 -6.03 4.70
CA LEU A 8 5.40 -5.40 3.56
C LEU A 8 6.51 -4.44 4.00
N GLU A 9 7.55 -4.36 3.18
CA GLU A 9 8.52 -3.27 3.27
C GLU A 9 7.80 -1.95 3.00
N THR A 10 8.03 -0.95 3.85
CA THR A 10 7.35 0.34 3.78
C THR A 10 8.33 1.49 3.95
N ILE A 11 8.11 2.56 3.20
CA ILE A 11 8.64 3.88 3.55
C ILE A 11 7.63 4.54 4.48
N GLU A 12 8.10 5.15 5.57
CA GLU A 12 7.26 5.88 6.52
C GLU A 12 7.66 7.36 6.55
N GLN A 13 6.67 8.25 6.49
CA GLN A 13 6.86 9.69 6.63
C GLN A 13 5.83 10.23 7.62
N GLU A 14 6.29 10.80 8.72
CA GLU A 14 5.42 11.49 9.68
C GLU A 14 5.44 13.00 9.42
N THR A 15 4.29 13.66 9.56
CA THR A 15 4.16 15.12 9.40
C THR A 15 4.37 15.89 10.71
N GLY A 16 4.51 15.17 11.82
CA GLY A 16 4.76 15.70 13.15
C GLY A 16 4.89 14.56 14.17
N PRO A 17 5.28 14.87 15.42
CA PRO A 17 5.39 13.87 16.47
C PRO A 17 4.03 13.31 16.86
N SER A 18 3.99 12.05 17.32
CA SER A 18 2.79 11.38 17.84
C SER A 18 1.60 11.46 16.88
N PRO A 19 1.68 10.84 15.69
CA PRO A 19 0.61 10.88 14.71
C PRO A 19 -0.70 10.36 15.29
N GLU A 20 -1.80 11.04 14.97
CA GLU A 20 -3.16 10.67 15.36
C GLU A 20 -3.93 9.98 14.23
N TRP A 21 -3.39 10.06 13.01
CA TRP A 21 -3.94 9.52 11.78
C TRP A 21 -2.87 8.74 11.01
N ALA A 22 -3.31 7.77 10.21
CA ALA A 22 -2.45 7.07 9.28
C ALA A 22 -3.06 7.04 7.88
N VAL A 23 -2.20 7.16 6.87
CA VAL A 23 -2.55 6.96 5.45
C VAL A 23 -1.64 5.86 4.92
N ILE A 24 -2.22 4.72 4.56
CA ILE A 24 -1.54 3.64 3.85
C ILE A 24 -1.81 3.86 2.36
N TRP A 25 -0.78 4.15 1.57
CA TRP A 25 -0.93 4.54 0.17
C TRP A 25 -0.33 3.50 -0.77
N LEU A 26 -1.19 2.80 -1.50
CA LEU A 26 -0.80 1.75 -2.44
C LEU A 26 -0.46 2.36 -3.81
N HIS A 27 0.77 2.15 -4.27
CA HIS A 27 1.19 2.64 -5.59
C HIS A 27 0.57 1.83 -6.75
N GLY A 28 0.64 2.36 -7.98
CA GLY A 28 0.16 1.69 -9.19
C GLY A 28 1.11 0.59 -9.72
N LEU A 29 0.73 -0.08 -10.80
CA LEU A 29 1.55 -1.12 -11.45
C LEU A 29 2.92 -0.59 -11.88
N GLY A 30 3.99 -1.30 -11.53
CA GLY A 30 5.36 -0.99 -11.95
C GLY A 30 6.03 0.17 -11.20
N ALA A 31 5.27 0.90 -10.39
CA ALA A 31 5.75 1.96 -9.50
C ALA A 31 6.37 1.39 -8.20
N ASP A 32 6.82 2.27 -7.32
CA ASP A 32 7.17 1.92 -5.94
C ASP A 32 6.74 3.01 -4.93
N GLY A 33 6.99 2.77 -3.64
CA GLY A 33 6.53 3.64 -2.54
C GLY A 33 7.16 5.03 -2.52
N HIS A 34 8.27 5.26 -3.24
CA HIS A 34 8.91 6.58 -3.29
C HIS A 34 8.13 7.59 -4.14
N ASP A 35 7.30 7.13 -5.09
CA ASP A 35 6.61 8.00 -6.05
C ASP A 35 5.73 9.06 -5.38
N PHE A 36 5.20 8.77 -4.19
CA PHE A 36 4.28 9.64 -3.47
C PHE A 36 4.93 10.40 -2.30
N VAL A 37 6.11 10.00 -1.83
CA VAL A 37 6.79 10.65 -0.69
C VAL A 37 6.96 12.16 -0.90
N PRO A 38 7.40 12.65 -2.09
CA PRO A 38 7.56 14.08 -2.32
C PRO A 38 6.24 14.88 -2.30
N LEU A 39 5.08 14.23 -2.40
CA LEU A 39 3.78 14.90 -2.41
C LEU A 39 3.24 15.16 -0.99
N VAL A 40 3.79 14.53 0.05
CA VAL A 40 3.30 14.66 1.44
C VAL A 40 3.13 16.12 1.88
N PRO A 41 4.07 17.06 1.62
CA PRO A 41 3.90 18.46 2.01
C PRO A 41 2.70 19.16 1.35
N GLU A 42 2.33 18.75 0.13
CA GLU A 42 1.21 19.34 -0.63
C GLU A 42 -0.16 18.77 -0.22
N LEU A 43 -0.16 17.64 0.49
CA LEU A 43 -1.36 16.91 0.90
C LEU A 43 -1.85 17.30 2.30
N VAL A 44 -1.06 18.07 3.04
CA VAL A 44 -1.38 18.49 4.42
C VAL A 44 -1.56 19.99 4.53
N ARG A 45 -2.32 20.43 5.53
CA ARG A 45 -2.56 21.85 5.79
C ARG A 45 -2.03 22.24 7.18
N PRO A 46 -1.60 23.51 7.36
CA PRO A 46 -1.26 24.01 8.68
C PRO A 46 -2.38 23.79 9.69
N GLY A 47 -2.03 23.28 10.88
CA GLY A 47 -2.97 23.01 11.97
C GLY A 47 -3.72 21.67 11.88
N TRP A 48 -3.46 20.84 10.87
CA TRP A 48 -3.90 19.46 10.88
C TRP A 48 -3.19 18.64 11.96
N PRO A 49 -3.84 17.60 12.51
CA PRO A 49 -3.17 16.65 13.38
C PRO A 49 -2.00 15.98 12.63
N ALA A 50 -1.01 15.50 13.38
CA ALA A 50 0.10 14.75 12.80
C ALA A 50 -0.42 13.46 12.14
N ILE A 51 0.10 13.17 10.94
CA ILE A 51 -0.30 12.03 10.11
C ILE A 51 0.95 11.19 9.83
N ARG A 52 0.84 9.87 9.97
CA ARG A 52 1.82 8.92 9.45
C ARG A 52 1.40 8.47 8.06
N PHE A 53 2.22 8.77 7.06
CA PHE A 53 2.10 8.17 5.73
C PHE A 53 2.93 6.89 5.69
N VAL A 54 2.33 5.81 5.21
CA VAL A 54 2.93 4.49 5.03
C VAL A 54 2.83 4.12 3.56
N PHE A 55 3.98 4.01 2.89
CA PHE A 55 4.07 3.70 1.47
C PHE A 55 4.65 2.28 1.30
N PRO A 56 3.80 1.24 1.25
CA PRO A 56 4.27 -0.12 1.07
C PRO A 56 4.77 -0.39 -0.36
N HIS A 57 5.71 -1.31 -0.46
CA HIS A 57 6.19 -1.82 -1.73
C HIS A 57 5.45 -3.10 -2.12
N ALA A 58 4.79 -3.10 -3.27
CA ALA A 58 4.20 -4.32 -3.80
C ALA A 58 5.29 -5.37 -4.10
N PRO A 59 5.00 -6.68 -3.92
CA PRO A 59 5.91 -7.74 -4.29
C PRO A 59 6.28 -7.70 -5.77
N VAL A 60 7.50 -8.13 -6.11
CA VAL A 60 7.91 -8.32 -7.50
C VAL A 60 7.35 -9.65 -8.00
N ARG A 61 6.46 -9.60 -8.99
CA ARG A 61 5.82 -10.78 -9.61
C ARG A 61 5.79 -10.64 -11.13
N ALA A 62 5.60 -11.76 -11.83
CA ALA A 62 5.39 -11.75 -13.28
C ALA A 62 4.00 -11.19 -13.58
N VAL A 63 3.90 -10.37 -14.62
CA VAL A 63 2.65 -9.70 -14.99
C VAL A 63 2.23 -10.11 -16.41
N THR A 64 1.11 -10.81 -16.54
CA THR A 64 0.62 -11.45 -17.76
C THR A 64 0.37 -10.45 -18.89
N ILE A 65 -0.34 -9.34 -18.64
CA ILE A 65 -0.57 -8.28 -19.65
C ILE A 65 0.73 -7.68 -20.19
N ASN A 66 1.82 -7.76 -19.41
CA ASN A 66 3.15 -7.28 -19.78
C ASN A 66 4.05 -8.43 -20.24
N ASN A 67 3.50 -9.46 -20.88
CA ASN A 67 4.23 -10.63 -21.40
C ASN A 67 5.09 -11.34 -20.34
N GLY A 68 4.65 -11.36 -19.08
CA GLY A 68 5.34 -12.02 -17.98
C GLY A 68 6.56 -11.26 -17.43
N VAL A 69 6.78 -10.01 -17.86
CA VAL A 69 7.82 -9.16 -17.28
C VAL A 69 7.61 -9.04 -15.77
N ARG A 70 8.69 -9.23 -15.00
CA ARG A 70 8.67 -9.13 -13.53
C ARG A 70 8.81 -7.69 -13.10
N MET A 71 7.81 -7.20 -12.38
CA MET A 71 7.77 -5.84 -11.83
C MET A 71 6.96 -5.83 -10.54
N ARG A 72 6.94 -4.69 -9.84
CA ARG A 72 6.10 -4.53 -8.64
C ARG A 72 4.62 -4.53 -9.04
N ALA A 73 3.86 -5.45 -8.48
CA ALA A 73 2.42 -5.54 -8.69
C ALA A 73 1.74 -6.15 -7.47
N TRP A 74 0.56 -5.63 -7.12
CA TRP A 74 -0.27 -6.17 -6.05
C TRP A 74 -0.84 -7.54 -6.45
N TYR A 75 -1.33 -7.64 -7.67
CA TYR A 75 -1.86 -8.86 -8.27
C TYR A 75 -1.46 -8.90 -9.75
N ASP A 76 -1.51 -10.08 -10.35
CA ASP A 76 -1.36 -10.27 -11.79
C ASP A 76 -2.59 -9.76 -12.57
N ILE A 77 -2.33 -9.19 -13.74
CA ILE A 77 -3.35 -8.73 -14.69
C ILE A 77 -3.40 -9.74 -15.84
N VAL A 78 -4.34 -10.67 -15.77
CA VAL A 78 -4.46 -11.84 -16.65
C VAL A 78 -5.32 -11.60 -17.90
N GLY A 79 -6.02 -10.47 -17.97
CA GLY A 79 -6.88 -10.12 -19.10
C GLY A 79 -7.22 -8.64 -19.19
N MET A 80 -7.86 -8.24 -20.29
CA MET A 80 -8.26 -6.86 -20.57
C MET A 80 -9.66 -6.51 -20.05
N ASP A 81 -10.50 -7.51 -19.85
CA ASP A 81 -11.87 -7.33 -19.39
C ASP A 81 -11.91 -7.04 -17.89
N PHE A 82 -12.44 -5.87 -17.51
CA PHE A 82 -12.40 -5.39 -16.13
C PHE A 82 -12.91 -6.38 -15.07
N PRO A 83 -13.98 -7.17 -15.30
CA PRO A 83 -14.47 -8.14 -14.32
C PRO A 83 -13.55 -9.34 -14.09
N THR A 84 -12.71 -9.69 -15.06
CA THR A 84 -11.86 -10.90 -15.05
C THR A 84 -10.38 -10.56 -15.17
N ARG A 85 -10.01 -9.28 -15.04
CA ARG A 85 -8.64 -8.83 -15.29
C ARG A 85 -7.66 -9.24 -14.21
N ALA A 86 -8.10 -9.39 -12.96
CA ALA A 86 -7.23 -9.64 -11.82
C ALA A 86 -7.22 -11.14 -11.46
N ASP A 87 -6.06 -11.67 -11.14
CA ASP A 87 -5.98 -13.01 -10.53
C ASP A 87 -6.51 -12.97 -9.09
N GLY A 88 -7.41 -13.89 -8.74
CA GLY A 88 -8.07 -13.88 -7.43
C GLY A 88 -7.10 -14.13 -6.27
N GLU A 89 -6.14 -15.04 -6.44
CA GLU A 89 -5.18 -15.41 -5.40
C GLU A 89 -4.26 -14.23 -5.02
N GLY A 90 -3.75 -13.49 -6.01
CA GLY A 90 -2.95 -12.29 -5.80
C GLY A 90 -3.73 -11.14 -5.17
N VAL A 91 -5.02 -11.02 -5.48
CA VAL A 91 -5.91 -10.06 -4.81
C VAL A 91 -6.09 -10.44 -3.34
N ASP A 92 -6.42 -11.69 -3.04
CA ASP A 92 -6.60 -12.17 -1.66
C ASP A 92 -5.31 -11.98 -0.84
N GLN A 93 -4.15 -12.28 -1.44
CA GLN A 93 -2.85 -12.03 -0.82
C GLN A 93 -2.63 -10.53 -0.53
N SER A 94 -2.95 -9.65 -1.49
CA SER A 94 -2.81 -8.20 -1.32
C SER A 94 -3.72 -7.68 -0.20
N VAL A 95 -4.93 -8.21 -0.10
CA VAL A 95 -5.88 -7.86 0.98
C VAL A 95 -5.31 -8.24 2.34
N LEU A 96 -4.74 -9.45 2.49
CA LEU A 96 -4.09 -9.87 3.73
C LEU A 96 -2.91 -8.97 4.10
N GLN A 97 -2.08 -8.62 3.12
CA GLN A 97 -0.91 -7.76 3.33
C GLN A 97 -1.29 -6.32 3.71
N ALA A 98 -2.29 -5.73 3.04
CA ALA A 98 -2.83 -4.43 3.40
C ALA A 98 -3.50 -4.45 4.78
N GLY A 99 -4.23 -5.53 5.10
CA GLY A 99 -4.82 -5.76 6.41
C GLY A 99 -3.77 -5.79 7.52
N ALA A 100 -2.65 -6.48 7.31
CA ALA A 100 -1.55 -6.52 8.28
C ALA A 100 -0.94 -5.13 8.55
N LEU A 101 -0.90 -4.24 7.55
CA LEU A 101 -0.47 -2.85 7.73
C LEU A 101 -1.50 -2.04 8.53
N ILE A 102 -2.79 -2.25 8.28
CA ILE A 102 -3.88 -1.62 9.06
C ILE A 102 -3.79 -2.06 10.53
N ASP A 103 -3.67 -3.36 10.77
CA ASP A 103 -3.55 -3.93 12.12
C ASP A 103 -2.32 -3.38 12.86
N ARG A 104 -1.20 -3.22 12.15
CA ARG A 104 0.03 -2.61 12.68
C ARG A 104 -0.19 -1.17 13.12
N GLU A 105 -0.82 -0.33 12.29
CA GLU A 105 -1.09 1.06 12.66
C GLU A 105 -2.11 1.16 13.79
N HIS A 106 -3.08 0.24 13.82
CA HIS A 106 -4.02 0.14 14.94
C HIS A 106 -3.31 -0.22 16.25
N ALA A 107 -2.42 -1.21 16.23
CA ALA A 107 -1.60 -1.60 17.38
C ALA A 107 -0.65 -0.48 17.85
N ARG A 108 -0.28 0.45 16.95
CA ARG A 108 0.48 1.66 17.27
C ARG A 108 -0.37 2.80 17.85
N GLY A 109 -1.67 2.57 18.08
CA GLY A 109 -2.57 3.50 18.77
C GLY A 109 -3.43 4.38 17.86
N ILE A 110 -3.41 4.16 16.54
CA ILE A 110 -4.30 4.87 15.61
C ILE A 110 -5.67 4.18 15.61
N ALA A 111 -6.74 4.94 15.88
CA ALA A 111 -8.10 4.39 15.81
C ALA A 111 -8.43 3.98 14.37
N ALA A 112 -9.19 2.88 14.18
CA ALA A 112 -9.46 2.33 12.86
C ALA A 112 -10.19 3.32 11.92
N ASP A 113 -11.04 4.19 12.48
CA ASP A 113 -11.73 5.27 11.76
C ASP A 113 -10.80 6.44 11.37
N ARG A 114 -9.52 6.39 11.77
CA ARG A 114 -8.44 7.34 11.43
C ARG A 114 -7.33 6.71 10.59
N ILE A 115 -7.53 5.50 10.08
CA ILE A 115 -6.64 4.83 9.14
C ILE A 115 -7.29 4.88 7.77
N LEU A 116 -6.64 5.56 6.82
CA LEU A 116 -7.10 5.68 5.43
C LEU A 116 -6.26 4.77 4.53
N LEU A 117 -6.92 4.07 3.62
CA LEU A 117 -6.27 3.35 2.51
C LEU A 117 -6.48 4.16 1.23
N ALA A 118 -5.40 4.47 0.52
CA ALA A 118 -5.38 5.31 -0.69
C ALA A 118 -4.71 4.62 -1.88
#